data_AF-A0AAQ3SZY1-F1
#
_entry.id   AF-A0AAQ3SZY1-F1
#
_cell.length_a   1.000
_cell.length_b   1.000
_cell.length_c   1.000
_cell.angle_alpha   90.00
_cell.angle_beta   90.00
_cell.angle_gamma   90.00
#
_symmetry.space_group_name_H-M   'P 1'
#
loop_
_entity.id
_entity.type
_entity.pdbx_description
1 polymer ?
#
loop_
_entity_poly.entity_id
_entity_poly.type
_entity_poly.pdbx_seq_one_letter_code
_entity_poly.pdbx_strand_id
1 'polypeptide(L)'
;MVVRNKVRLVARGFYRRRGHIMRRPLPRSSLQAAANGCQVRFPNGFIEEEVYVRQPPGFENARFLDRVYKLRKALYGPKQAPRAWYARLKSFCSSPDKTLFLLSRGGDTTIVRIYVDDIIFGGSSHALSYGCAPVLPRAEIKQGLEGTFVHQAKYTRDILKKFNMGDSKPMTTPMCTNTALDADEDGEAVDQKEFRGMIGSLLYLTATRPDIQFAVCLYARYQASPRTSYRQAVNRIFRYLKFTPELGLWYSSGSSLFLRGFSDADHAGCRIDRKSTSGTCQLLGTSFVSWSSRKQASVSLSTTKRVHSCASRRSRLLWMKATLSDFGLRFGKIPRLVDSTSLFPKNPVLHSRTKHIDVRFHFSRDHYEKGDIDLVHVASENRLADIFTKPLEFGAFVRLRGELGVTGWRCVDNALIKGEIESQWISLIALLV
;
A
#
# COMPACT_ATOMS: atom_id res chain seq x y z
N MET A 1 32.06 -14.75 -0.50
CA MET A 1 31.33 -14.68 -1.78
C MET A 1 30.18 -15.69 -1.74
N VAL A 2 28.96 -15.28 -1.38
CA VAL A 2 27.81 -16.21 -1.31
C VAL A 2 27.22 -16.34 -2.72
N VAL A 3 27.60 -17.41 -3.41
CA VAL A 3 27.01 -17.77 -4.70
C VAL A 3 25.59 -18.28 -4.46
N ARG A 4 24.59 -17.44 -4.74
CA ARG A 4 23.18 -17.84 -4.77
C ARG A 4 22.88 -18.52 -6.11
N ASN A 5 22.99 -19.84 -6.16
CA ASN A 5 22.55 -20.62 -7.31
C ASN A 5 21.01 -20.73 -7.32
N LYS A 6 20.36 -19.91 -8.17
CA LYS A 6 18.92 -19.96 -8.42
C LYS A 6 18.69 -20.86 -9.64
N VAL A 7 18.46 -22.16 -9.43
CA VAL A 7 18.16 -23.08 -10.54
C VAL A 7 16.73 -22.83 -11.02
N ARG A 8 16.57 -22.26 -12.22
CA ARG A 8 15.29 -22.07 -12.91
C ARG A 8 15.20 -23.03 -14.09
N LEU A 9 14.42 -24.10 -13.95
CA LEU A 9 14.01 -24.95 -15.07
C LEU A 9 12.75 -24.34 -15.71
N VAL A 10 12.91 -23.78 -16.91
CA VAL A 10 11.82 -23.22 -17.71
C VAL A 10 11.50 -24.20 -18.83
N ALA A 11 10.27 -24.70 -18.87
CA ALA A 11 9.82 -25.54 -19.97
C ALA A 11 9.63 -24.67 -21.22
N ARG A 12 10.49 -24.83 -22.24
CA ARG A 12 10.21 -24.32 -23.59
C ARG A 12 9.14 -25.22 -24.21
N GLY A 13 7.96 -24.65 -24.47
CA GLY A 13 6.82 -25.41 -25.02
C GLY A 13 7.09 -25.96 -26.42
N PHE A 14 6.35 -26.99 -26.84
CA PHE A 14 5.58 -27.10 -28.10
C PHE A 14 5.22 -28.56 -28.43
N TYR A 15 4.05 -28.73 -29.09
CA TYR A 15 3.52 -29.82 -29.93
C TYR A 15 3.59 -31.32 -29.52
N ARG A 16 2.48 -32.02 -29.78
CA ARG A 16 2.11 -33.36 -29.30
C ARG A 16 2.50 -34.47 -30.30
N ARG A 17 3.28 -35.48 -29.87
CA ARG A 17 3.33 -36.84 -30.49
C ARG A 17 3.55 -37.93 -29.43
N ARG A 18 3.00 -39.14 -29.71
CA ARG A 18 2.84 -40.30 -28.79
C ARG A 18 4.16 -41.04 -28.53
N GLY A 19 4.38 -41.46 -27.28
CA GLY A 19 5.45 -42.37 -26.86
C GLY A 19 5.30 -42.85 -25.41
N HIS A 20 5.70 -44.10 -25.14
CA HIS A 20 5.40 -44.90 -23.94
C HIS A 20 6.13 -44.48 -22.64
N ILE A 21 5.48 -44.78 -21.49
CA ILE A 21 5.71 -44.19 -20.15
C ILE A 21 6.66 -45.05 -19.29
N MET A 22 7.63 -44.43 -18.60
CA MET A 22 8.36 -45.04 -17.48
C MET A 22 8.48 -44.05 -16.29
N ARG A 23 8.35 -44.54 -15.04
CA ARG A 23 8.30 -43.73 -13.79
C ARG A 23 9.63 -43.82 -13.00
N ARG A 24 10.23 -42.70 -12.61
CA ARG A 24 11.22 -42.60 -11.50
C ARG A 24 11.14 -41.25 -10.76
N PRO A 25 11.46 -41.15 -9.45
CA PRO A 25 11.41 -39.89 -8.69
C PRO A 25 12.76 -39.14 -8.73
N LEU A 26 12.70 -37.79 -8.68
CA LEU A 26 13.87 -36.89 -8.59
C LEU A 26 14.17 -36.49 -7.13
N PRO A 27 15.44 -36.20 -6.76
CA PRO A 27 15.88 -36.01 -5.38
C PRO A 27 15.63 -34.61 -4.82
N ARG A 28 15.50 -34.55 -3.48
CA ARG A 28 15.23 -33.37 -2.66
C ARG A 28 16.52 -32.63 -2.31
N SER A 29 16.70 -31.39 -2.77
CA SER A 29 17.53 -30.42 -2.05
C SER A 29 17.29 -28.98 -2.50
N SER A 30 16.95 -28.13 -1.51
CA SER A 30 17.25 -26.70 -1.34
C SER A 30 16.05 -25.75 -1.05
N LEU A 31 16.14 -25.22 0.19
CA LEU A 31 15.27 -24.35 1.02
C LEU A 31 14.13 -25.03 1.79
N GLN A 32 14.47 -25.38 3.03
CA GLN A 32 13.57 -25.72 4.14
C GLN A 32 12.70 -24.50 4.52
N ALA A 33 11.40 -24.63 4.35
CA ALA A 33 10.43 -24.30 5.40
C ALA A 33 9.78 -25.65 5.75
N ALA A 34 10.52 -26.43 6.53
CA ALA A 34 10.14 -27.77 6.95
C ALA A 34 9.87 -27.73 8.45
N ALA A 35 8.63 -27.42 8.81
CA ALA A 35 8.10 -27.71 10.14
C ALA A 35 6.58 -27.93 10.12
N ASN A 36 5.78 -27.17 9.34
CA ASN A 36 4.31 -27.13 9.56
C ASN A 36 3.42 -27.37 8.33
N GLY A 37 3.85 -28.14 7.33
CA GLY A 37 2.93 -28.73 6.32
C GLY A 37 2.53 -27.85 5.11
N CYS A 38 2.88 -26.56 5.07
CA CYS A 38 2.63 -25.70 3.89
C CYS A 38 3.90 -25.44 3.06
N GLN A 39 4.34 -26.42 2.25
CA GLN A 39 5.33 -26.14 1.20
C GLN A 39 4.66 -25.46 -0.01
N VAL A 40 4.38 -24.17 0.10
CA VAL A 40 3.85 -23.38 -1.03
C VAL A 40 5.01 -22.91 -1.89
N ARG A 41 5.32 -23.68 -2.94
CA ARG A 41 6.20 -23.25 -4.04
C ARG A 41 5.42 -23.39 -5.33
N PHE A 42 5.56 -22.44 -6.26
CA PHE A 42 5.01 -22.56 -7.62
C PHE A 42 5.17 -23.98 -8.23
N PRO A 43 6.34 -24.64 -8.10
CA PRO A 43 6.52 -26.00 -8.63
C PRO A 43 5.92 -27.16 -7.81
N ASN A 44 5.04 -26.90 -6.83
CA ASN A 44 4.39 -27.94 -6.02
C ASN A 44 2.93 -28.24 -6.40
N GLY A 45 2.36 -27.54 -7.38
CA GLY A 45 1.05 -27.89 -7.93
C GLY A 45 1.10 -29.24 -8.66
N PHE A 46 0.13 -30.12 -8.42
CA PHE A 46 0.00 -31.35 -9.20
C PHE A 46 -0.63 -31.03 -10.55
N ILE A 47 -0.14 -31.65 -11.62
CA ILE A 47 -0.74 -31.54 -12.95
C ILE A 47 -1.58 -32.79 -13.19
N GLU A 48 -2.85 -32.62 -13.52
CA GLU A 48 -3.75 -33.72 -13.90
C GLU A 48 -3.54 -34.13 -15.36
N GLU A 49 -3.19 -33.18 -16.23
CA GLU A 49 -2.90 -33.45 -17.63
C GLU A 49 -1.57 -34.16 -17.84
N GLU A 50 -1.48 -34.97 -18.90
CA GLU A 50 -0.24 -35.63 -19.28
C GLU A 50 0.71 -34.66 -20.00
N VAL A 51 1.61 -34.04 -19.23
CA VAL A 51 2.65 -33.17 -19.76
C VAL A 51 3.99 -33.88 -19.74
N TYR A 52 4.68 -33.88 -20.88
CA TYR A 52 6.01 -34.43 -21.06
C TYR A 52 6.99 -33.32 -21.40
N VAL A 53 8.21 -33.41 -20.90
CA VAL A 53 9.30 -32.46 -21.20
C VAL A 53 10.51 -33.22 -21.72
N ARG A 54 11.24 -32.59 -22.65
CA ARG A 54 12.57 -33.09 -23.05
C ARG A 54 13.49 -33.15 -21.83
N GLN A 55 14.47 -34.03 -21.91
CA GLN A 55 15.49 -34.14 -20.87
C GLN A 55 16.23 -32.81 -20.77
N PRO A 56 16.31 -32.21 -19.57
CA PRO A 56 16.97 -30.93 -19.42
C PRO A 56 18.49 -31.12 -19.55
N PRO A 57 19.20 -30.11 -20.09
CA PRO A 57 20.65 -30.15 -20.22
C PRO A 57 21.33 -30.52 -18.90
N GLY A 58 22.24 -31.51 -18.93
CA GLY A 58 22.95 -32.01 -17.75
C GLY A 58 22.19 -33.07 -16.91
N PHE A 59 20.95 -33.40 -17.26
CA PHE A 59 20.15 -34.48 -16.64
C PHE A 59 19.69 -35.52 -17.68
N GLU A 60 20.37 -35.54 -18.81
CA GLU A 60 20.15 -36.51 -19.88
C GLU A 60 20.62 -37.89 -19.43
N ASN A 61 19.81 -38.90 -19.72
CA ASN A 61 20.16 -40.27 -19.47
C ASN A 61 20.94 -40.80 -20.68
N ALA A 62 22.23 -41.08 -20.48
CA ALA A 62 23.13 -41.56 -21.53
C ALA A 62 22.65 -42.86 -22.20
N ARG A 63 21.83 -43.68 -21.53
CA ARG A 63 21.26 -44.93 -22.09
C ARG A 63 19.94 -44.73 -22.83
N PHE A 64 19.29 -43.58 -22.65
CA PHE A 64 17.93 -43.34 -23.14
C PHE A 64 17.77 -41.90 -23.64
N LEU A 65 18.55 -41.51 -24.65
CA LEU A 65 18.57 -40.14 -25.19
C LEU A 65 17.22 -39.70 -25.77
N ASP A 66 16.47 -40.62 -26.39
CA ASP A 66 15.20 -40.32 -27.06
C ASP A 66 13.98 -40.25 -26.13
N ARG A 67 14.18 -40.46 -24.82
CA ARG A 67 13.09 -40.44 -23.85
C ARG A 67 12.77 -39.04 -23.36
N VAL A 68 11.55 -38.88 -22.87
CA VAL A 68 11.03 -37.66 -22.26
C VAL A 68 10.62 -37.91 -20.82
N TYR A 69 10.68 -36.88 -19.97
CA TYR A 69 10.21 -36.95 -18.59
C TYR A 69 8.73 -36.58 -18.50
N LYS A 70 7.91 -37.43 -17.85
CA LYS A 70 6.53 -37.08 -17.50
C LYS A 70 6.53 -36.18 -16.26
N LEU A 71 5.96 -34.99 -16.37
CA LEU A 71 5.79 -34.09 -15.24
C LEU A 71 4.71 -34.62 -14.31
N ARG A 72 5.05 -34.82 -13.04
CA ARG A 72 4.08 -35.07 -11.95
C ARG A 72 3.64 -33.79 -11.24
N LYS A 73 4.48 -32.76 -11.31
CA LYS A 73 4.25 -31.45 -10.70
C LYS A 73 4.52 -30.37 -11.72
N ALA A 74 3.85 -29.24 -11.55
CA ALA A 74 4.04 -28.06 -12.37
C ALA A 74 5.50 -27.58 -12.36
N LEU A 75 6.05 -27.28 -13.53
CA LEU A 75 7.28 -26.50 -13.66
C LEU A 75 6.94 -25.03 -13.85
N TYR A 76 7.93 -24.13 -13.80
CA TYR A 76 7.71 -22.74 -14.19
C TYR A 76 7.66 -22.62 -15.73
N GLY A 77 6.68 -21.87 -16.26
CA GLY A 77 6.52 -21.64 -17.70
C GLY A 77 5.31 -22.29 -18.39
N PRO A 78 4.89 -23.53 -18.08
CA PRO A 78 3.65 -24.10 -18.63
C PRO A 78 2.43 -23.26 -18.27
N LYS A 79 1.50 -23.09 -19.23
CA LYS A 79 0.25 -22.34 -19.01
C LYS A 79 -0.62 -22.92 -17.88
N GLN A 80 -0.47 -24.21 -17.58
CA GLN A 80 -1.19 -24.90 -16.51
C GLN A 80 -0.57 -24.68 -15.12
N ALA A 81 0.70 -24.28 -15.03
CA ALA A 81 1.42 -24.19 -13.77
C ALA A 81 0.78 -23.23 -12.75
N PRO A 82 0.34 -22.01 -13.14
CA PRO A 82 -0.36 -21.12 -12.21
C PRO A 82 -1.67 -21.72 -11.67
N ARG A 83 -2.43 -22.45 -12.52
CA ARG A 83 -3.70 -23.07 -12.14
C ARG A 83 -3.50 -24.24 -11.17
N ALA A 84 -2.55 -25.13 -11.49
CA ALA A 84 -2.20 -26.27 -10.64
C ALA A 84 -1.70 -25.83 -9.26
N TRP A 85 -0.90 -24.75 -9.22
CA TRP A 85 -0.43 -24.17 -7.98
C TRP A 85 -1.56 -23.53 -7.17
N TYR A 86 -2.43 -22.74 -7.83
CA TYR A 86 -3.58 -22.12 -7.20
C TYR A 86 -4.54 -23.15 -6.59
N ALA A 87 -4.88 -24.21 -7.33
CA ALA A 87 -5.75 -25.29 -6.85
C ALA A 87 -5.15 -25.99 -5.62
N ARG A 88 -3.83 -26.22 -5.64
CA ARG A 88 -3.11 -26.79 -4.50
C ARG A 88 -3.18 -25.89 -3.28
N LEU A 89 -3.01 -24.59 -3.43
CA LEU A 89 -3.09 -23.64 -2.33
C LEU A 89 -4.51 -23.56 -1.74
N LYS A 90 -5.53 -23.53 -2.60
CA LYS A 90 -6.94 -23.57 -2.19
C LYS A 90 -7.30 -24.84 -1.41
N SER A 91 -6.61 -25.96 -1.64
CA SER A 91 -6.86 -27.19 -0.88
C SER A 91 -6.37 -27.13 0.57
N PHE A 92 -5.43 -26.23 0.90
CA PHE A 92 -4.86 -26.11 2.24
C PHE A 92 -5.48 -24.99 3.07
N CYS A 93 -6.06 -23.97 2.42
CA CYS A 93 -6.53 -22.77 3.08
C CYS A 93 -7.95 -22.41 2.62
N SER A 94 -8.75 -21.91 3.54
CA SER A 94 -10.01 -21.25 3.19
C SER A 94 -9.71 -19.97 2.39
N SER A 95 -10.57 -19.62 1.45
CA SER A 95 -10.34 -18.51 0.52
C SER A 95 -11.60 -17.65 0.42
N PRO A 96 -11.66 -16.53 1.16
CA PRO A 96 -12.78 -15.57 1.03
C PRO A 96 -12.76 -14.86 -0.32
N ASP A 97 -11.59 -14.70 -0.94
CA ASP A 97 -11.41 -14.10 -2.27
C ASP A 97 -10.35 -14.86 -3.07
N LYS A 98 -10.39 -14.74 -4.40
CA LYS A 98 -9.47 -15.38 -5.36
C LYS A 98 -7.99 -15.06 -5.10
N THR A 99 -7.68 -14.03 -4.34
CA THR A 99 -6.29 -13.65 -4.06
C THR A 99 -5.92 -13.79 -2.60
N LEU A 100 -6.88 -14.10 -1.72
CA LEU A 100 -6.73 -14.11 -0.28
C LEU A 100 -7.03 -15.49 0.30
N PHE A 101 -6.15 -15.95 1.17
CA PHE A 101 -6.22 -17.24 1.81
C PHE A 101 -6.01 -17.10 3.31
N LEU A 102 -6.81 -17.82 4.07
CA LEU A 102 -6.80 -17.82 5.51
C LEU A 102 -6.61 -19.24 6.01
N LEU A 103 -5.62 -19.38 6.88
CA LEU A 103 -5.34 -20.60 7.59
C LEU A 103 -5.51 -20.31 9.08
N SER A 104 -6.50 -20.92 9.72
CA SER A 104 -6.67 -20.86 11.16
C SER A 104 -6.33 -22.20 11.78
N ARG A 105 -5.45 -22.22 12.80
CA ARG A 105 -5.05 -23.44 13.52
C ARG A 105 -4.80 -23.11 14.99
N GLY A 106 -5.60 -23.70 15.89
CA GLY A 106 -5.37 -23.59 17.34
C GLY A 106 -5.43 -22.16 17.88
N GLY A 107 -6.28 -21.30 17.32
CA GLY A 107 -6.39 -19.88 17.69
C GLY A 107 -5.47 -18.96 16.88
N ASP A 108 -4.44 -19.51 16.22
CA ASP A 108 -3.59 -18.74 15.33
C ASP A 108 -4.20 -18.57 13.94
N THR A 109 -3.97 -17.41 13.34
CA THR A 109 -4.45 -17.05 12.00
C THR A 109 -3.27 -16.65 11.11
N THR A 110 -3.18 -17.26 9.93
CA THR A 110 -2.27 -16.87 8.85
C THR A 110 -3.05 -16.33 7.67
N ILE A 111 -2.67 -15.15 7.22
CA ILE A 111 -3.18 -14.47 6.06
C ILE A 111 -2.15 -14.63 4.94
N VAL A 112 -2.60 -15.15 3.79
CA VAL A 112 -1.77 -15.27 2.60
C VAL A 112 -2.46 -14.54 1.46
N ARG A 113 -1.81 -13.55 0.88
CA ARG A 113 -2.31 -12.86 -0.31
C ARG A 113 -1.37 -13.02 -1.47
N ILE A 114 -1.94 -13.28 -2.63
CA ILE A 114 -1.19 -13.53 -3.85
C ILE A 114 -1.42 -12.36 -4.79
N TYR A 115 -0.33 -11.76 -5.23
CA TYR A 115 -0.34 -10.72 -6.25
C TYR A 115 0.64 -11.08 -7.36
N VAL A 116 0.12 -11.66 -8.44
CA VAL A 116 0.91 -12.11 -9.60
C VAL A 116 2.02 -13.09 -9.16
N ASP A 117 3.29 -12.67 -9.20
CA ASP A 117 4.46 -13.48 -8.82
C ASP A 117 4.84 -13.32 -7.34
N ASP A 118 4.23 -12.37 -6.63
CA ASP A 118 4.51 -12.05 -5.24
C ASP A 118 3.48 -12.67 -4.31
N ILE A 119 3.96 -13.19 -3.17
CA ILE A 119 3.11 -13.77 -2.13
C ILE A 119 3.43 -13.05 -0.83
N ILE A 120 2.38 -12.53 -0.23
CA ILE A 120 2.38 -11.83 1.05
C ILE A 120 1.89 -12.81 2.10
N PHE A 121 2.67 -13.00 3.16
CA PHE A 121 2.29 -13.81 4.31
C PHE A 121 2.23 -12.92 5.55
N GLY A 122 1.22 -13.15 6.38
CA GLY A 122 1.11 -12.61 7.73
C GLY A 122 0.59 -13.64 8.68
N GLY A 123 1.13 -13.72 9.89
CA GLY A 123 0.68 -14.66 10.92
C GLY A 123 0.40 -13.95 12.24
N SER A 124 -0.48 -14.53 13.06
CA SER A 124 -0.65 -14.15 14.46
C SER A 124 0.49 -14.63 15.35
N SER A 125 1.20 -15.70 14.94
CA SER A 125 2.31 -16.28 15.70
C SER A 125 3.57 -16.50 14.84
N HIS A 126 4.71 -16.54 15.54
CA HIS A 126 6.04 -16.69 14.94
C HIS A 126 6.19 -18.00 14.14
N ALA A 127 5.63 -19.10 14.65
CA ALA A 127 5.70 -20.43 14.03
C ALA A 127 5.07 -20.50 12.62
N LEU A 128 4.21 -19.53 12.29
CA LEU A 128 3.50 -19.45 11.01
C LEU A 128 4.05 -18.37 10.07
N SER A 129 4.95 -17.51 10.55
CA SER A 129 5.45 -16.31 9.84
C SER A 129 6.81 -16.51 9.15
N TYR A 130 7.44 -17.69 9.31
CA TYR A 130 8.74 -18.01 8.71
C TYR A 130 8.69 -17.99 7.17
N GLY A 131 9.36 -17.01 6.56
CA GLY A 131 9.51 -16.88 5.11
C GLY A 131 9.04 -15.55 4.52
N CYS A 132 8.59 -14.60 5.34
CA CYS A 132 8.15 -13.29 4.87
C CYS A 132 9.32 -12.48 4.26
N ALA A 133 9.27 -12.23 2.95
CA ALA A 133 10.06 -11.17 2.34
C ALA A 133 9.29 -9.84 2.49
N PRO A 134 9.97 -8.69 2.68
CA PRO A 134 9.30 -7.40 2.80
C PRO A 134 8.47 -7.09 1.54
N VAL A 135 7.20 -6.74 1.77
CA VAL A 135 6.13 -6.70 0.76
C VAL A 135 6.06 -5.38 -0.01
N LEU A 136 6.74 -4.34 0.43
CA LEU A 136 6.87 -3.13 -0.35
C LEU A 136 8.20 -3.22 -1.12
N PRO A 137 8.20 -3.22 -2.47
CA PRO A 137 9.43 -3.07 -3.21
C PRO A 137 10.20 -1.88 -2.62
N ARG A 138 11.43 -2.09 -2.15
CA ARG A 138 12.32 -1.04 -1.62
C ARG A 138 11.84 -0.28 -0.36
N ALA A 139 10.90 -0.79 0.44
CA ALA A 139 10.75 -0.29 1.82
C ALA A 139 11.60 -1.11 2.78
N GLU A 140 12.18 -0.44 3.76
CA GLU A 140 12.95 -1.02 4.84
C GLU A 140 12.04 -1.17 6.06
N ILE A 141 12.08 -2.35 6.69
CA ILE A 141 11.26 -2.69 7.85
C ILE A 141 12.19 -2.99 9.01
N LYS A 142 11.99 -2.31 10.13
CA LYS A 142 12.61 -2.62 11.42
C LYS A 142 11.51 -3.04 12.39
N GLN A 143 11.68 -4.18 13.04
CA GLN A 143 10.75 -4.70 14.04
C GLN A 143 11.42 -4.65 15.41
N GLY A 144 10.64 -4.33 16.43
CA GLY A 144 11.02 -4.39 17.82
C GLY A 144 9.81 -4.70 18.68
N LEU A 145 10.04 -4.92 19.98
CA LEU A 145 8.99 -5.29 20.94
C LEU A 145 7.84 -4.25 21.01
N GLU A 146 8.18 -2.97 20.87
CA GLU A 146 7.22 -1.86 20.95
C GLU A 146 6.42 -1.65 19.65
N GLY A 147 6.83 -2.29 18.55
CA GLY A 147 6.17 -2.12 17.27
C GLY A 147 7.05 -2.32 16.03
N THR A 148 6.47 -2.00 14.89
CA THR A 148 7.15 -2.01 13.59
C THR A 148 7.35 -0.61 13.07
N PHE A 149 8.53 -0.37 12.52
CA PHE A 149 8.86 0.81 11.75
C PHE A 149 9.08 0.49 10.28
N VAL A 150 8.36 1.20 9.42
CA VAL A 150 8.46 1.09 7.96
C VAL A 150 9.00 2.40 7.41
N HIS A 151 10.19 2.36 6.81
CA HIS A 151 10.88 3.55 6.33
C HIS A 151 11.56 3.32 4.98
N GLN A 152 12.00 4.41 4.36
CA GLN A 152 12.70 4.39 3.07
C GLN A 152 13.95 5.27 3.14
N ALA A 153 14.71 5.18 4.23
CA ALA A 153 15.82 6.10 4.50
C ALA A 153 16.92 6.01 3.44
N LYS A 154 17.27 4.79 2.99
CA LYS A 154 18.21 4.62 1.88
C LYS A 154 17.69 5.27 0.60
N TYR A 155 16.43 5.02 0.25
CA TYR A 155 15.81 5.60 -0.94
C TYR A 155 15.76 7.13 -0.86
N THR A 156 15.45 7.71 0.30
CA THR A 156 15.49 9.15 0.54
C THR A 156 16.88 9.72 0.27
N ARG A 157 17.94 9.07 0.77
CA ARG A 157 19.32 9.49 0.49
C ARG A 157 19.68 9.34 -0.99
N ASP A 158 19.23 8.28 -1.65
CA ASP A 158 19.49 8.03 -3.07
C ASP A 158 18.81 9.09 -3.96
N ILE A 159 17.57 9.49 -3.69
CA ILE A 159 16.89 10.54 -4.45
C ILE A 159 17.48 11.93 -4.18
N LEU A 160 17.94 12.21 -2.96
CA LEU A 160 18.63 13.46 -2.64
C LEU A 160 19.95 13.58 -3.42
N LYS A 161 20.70 12.47 -3.55
CA LYS A 161 21.90 12.42 -4.39
C LYS A 161 21.56 12.56 -5.87
N LYS A 162 20.56 11.83 -6.35
CA LYS A 162 20.13 11.83 -7.77
C LYS A 162 19.77 13.23 -8.28
N PHE A 163 19.15 14.07 -7.45
CA PHE A 163 18.73 15.42 -7.81
C PHE A 163 19.64 16.52 -7.24
N ASN A 164 20.89 16.19 -6.88
CA ASN A 164 21.90 17.15 -6.40
C ASN A 164 21.44 18.02 -5.21
N MET A 165 20.69 17.44 -4.28
CA MET A 165 20.16 18.12 -3.09
C MET A 165 21.10 18.04 -1.87
N GLY A 166 22.30 17.48 -2.05
CA GLY A 166 23.30 17.26 -1.00
C GLY A 166 23.69 18.52 -0.24
N ASP A 167 23.92 19.64 -0.93
CA ASP A 167 24.36 20.90 -0.34
C ASP A 167 23.22 21.90 -0.06
N SER A 168 21.98 21.50 -0.36
CA SER A 168 20.82 22.38 -0.18
C SER A 168 20.56 22.71 1.30
N LYS A 169 20.16 23.94 1.62
CA LYS A 169 19.80 24.31 3.01
C LYS A 169 18.58 23.50 3.48
N PRO A 170 18.57 22.85 4.65
CA PRO A 170 17.41 22.09 5.11
C PRO A 170 16.16 22.98 5.30
N MET A 171 14.97 22.38 5.24
CA MET A 171 13.70 23.04 5.52
C MET A 171 12.87 22.22 6.50
N THR A 172 12.10 22.89 7.37
CA THR A 172 11.33 22.22 8.42
C THR A 172 9.93 21.77 7.98
N THR A 173 9.42 22.29 6.86
CA THR A 173 8.13 21.91 6.27
C THR A 173 8.24 21.73 4.74
N PRO A 174 7.45 20.81 4.14
CA PRO A 174 7.50 20.55 2.70
C PRO A 174 6.90 21.68 1.84
N MET A 175 6.08 22.57 2.42
CA MET A 175 5.42 23.68 1.74
C MET A 175 5.30 24.89 2.68
N CYS A 176 5.31 26.11 2.14
CA CYS A 176 5.05 27.32 2.93
C CYS A 176 3.54 27.61 2.97
N THR A 177 3.04 28.18 4.05
CA THR A 177 1.62 28.60 4.18
C THR A 177 1.26 29.70 3.19
N ASN A 178 2.21 30.58 2.89
CA ASN A 178 2.03 31.69 1.95
C ASN A 178 2.34 31.31 0.50
N THR A 179 2.55 30.03 0.16
CA THR A 179 2.82 29.63 -1.23
C THR A 179 1.54 29.75 -2.07
N ALA A 180 1.32 30.95 -2.60
CA ALA A 180 0.43 31.21 -3.72
C ALA A 180 1.02 30.58 -4.99
N LEU A 181 0.45 29.45 -5.46
CA LEU A 181 0.77 28.94 -6.79
C LEU A 181 -0.27 29.49 -7.76
N ASP A 182 0.03 30.65 -8.33
CA ASP A 182 -0.70 31.19 -9.47
C ASP A 182 -0.18 30.57 -10.77
N ALA A 183 -0.87 30.79 -11.88
CA ALA A 183 -0.42 30.31 -13.18
C ALA A 183 0.83 31.09 -13.60
N ASP A 184 1.99 30.44 -13.54
CA ASP A 184 3.26 30.99 -14.01
C ASP A 184 3.42 30.75 -15.53
N GLU A 185 2.61 31.45 -16.34
CA GLU A 185 2.61 31.26 -17.81
C GLU A 185 3.88 31.85 -18.45
N ASP A 186 4.39 32.96 -17.91
CA ASP A 186 5.59 33.66 -18.37
C ASP A 186 6.89 33.14 -17.76
N GLY A 187 6.80 32.25 -16.76
CA GLY A 187 7.96 31.69 -16.10
C GLY A 187 8.86 30.88 -17.03
N GLU A 188 10.15 30.82 -16.69
CA GLU A 188 11.11 30.00 -17.43
C GLU A 188 10.69 28.53 -17.44
N ALA A 189 10.68 27.94 -18.64
CA ALA A 189 10.33 26.55 -18.83
C ALA A 189 11.39 25.62 -18.23
N VAL A 190 10.93 24.54 -17.61
CA VAL A 190 11.79 23.50 -17.05
C VAL A 190 11.67 22.23 -17.90
N ASP A 191 12.74 21.43 -17.97
CA ASP A 191 12.69 20.14 -18.64
C ASP A 191 11.60 19.23 -18.05
N GLN A 192 10.69 18.77 -18.91
CA GLN A 192 9.56 17.95 -18.48
C GLN A 192 10.01 16.60 -17.93
N LYS A 193 11.10 16.03 -18.47
CA LYS A 193 11.61 14.72 -18.07
C LYS A 193 12.25 14.78 -16.69
N GLU A 194 13.04 15.82 -16.39
CA GLU A 194 13.58 16.12 -15.07
C GLU A 194 12.45 16.27 -14.05
N PHE A 195 11.49 17.17 -14.34
CA PHE A 195 10.39 17.47 -13.41
C PHE A 195 9.51 16.24 -13.13
N ARG A 196 9.14 15.47 -14.16
CA ARG A 196 8.39 14.21 -13.99
C ARG A 196 9.21 13.16 -13.25
N GLY A 197 10.53 13.13 -13.46
CA GLY A 197 11.45 12.30 -12.71
C GLY A 197 11.44 12.62 -11.22
N MET A 198 11.46 13.90 -10.85
CA MET A 198 11.37 14.37 -9.45
C MET A 198 10.04 13.97 -8.82
N ILE A 199 8.93 14.29 -9.48
CA ILE A 199 7.57 13.97 -8.99
C ILE A 199 7.39 12.46 -8.85
N GLY A 200 7.81 11.66 -9.83
CA GLY A 200 7.72 10.20 -9.77
C GLY A 200 8.51 9.61 -8.60
N SER A 201 9.72 10.12 -8.36
CA SER A 201 10.53 9.71 -7.20
C SER A 201 9.88 10.08 -5.86
N LEU A 202 9.27 11.27 -5.76
CA LEU A 202 8.58 11.70 -4.55
C LEU A 202 7.27 10.92 -4.32
N LEU A 203 6.49 10.65 -5.37
CA LEU A 203 5.27 9.85 -5.31
C LEU A 203 5.56 8.45 -4.77
N TYR A 204 6.69 7.85 -5.14
CA TYR A 204 7.10 6.57 -4.58
C TYR A 204 7.35 6.66 -3.06
N LEU A 205 8.03 7.72 -2.62
CA LEU A 205 8.36 7.93 -1.20
C LEU A 205 7.11 8.19 -0.34
N THR A 206 6.01 8.69 -0.94
CA THR A 206 4.76 8.93 -0.20
C THR A 206 4.20 7.69 0.48
N ALA A 207 4.59 6.48 0.04
CA ALA A 207 4.23 5.20 0.65
C ALA A 207 4.68 5.07 2.12
N THR A 208 5.81 5.68 2.50
CA THR A 208 6.29 5.73 3.91
C THR A 208 6.34 7.15 4.47
N ARG A 209 6.07 8.15 3.63
CA ARG A 209 6.11 9.59 3.96
C ARG A 209 4.80 10.28 3.55
N PRO A 210 3.67 9.94 4.17
CA PRO A 210 2.40 10.61 3.86
C PRO A 210 2.42 12.11 4.17
N ASP A 211 3.32 12.55 5.04
CA ASP A 211 3.54 13.96 5.40
C ASP A 211 3.93 14.86 4.22
N ILE A 212 4.46 14.30 3.12
CA ILE A 212 4.74 15.06 1.89
C ILE A 212 3.63 14.92 0.81
N GLN A 213 2.61 14.07 1.05
CA GLN A 213 1.62 13.68 0.04
C GLN A 213 0.92 14.87 -0.60
N PHE A 214 0.43 15.81 0.21
CA PHE A 214 -0.29 16.99 -0.28
C PHE A 214 0.58 17.82 -1.22
N ALA A 215 1.79 18.14 -0.78
CA ALA A 215 2.71 18.97 -1.55
C ALA A 215 3.07 18.32 -2.89
N VAL A 216 3.40 17.03 -2.88
CA VAL A 216 3.71 16.27 -4.10
C VAL A 216 2.50 16.23 -5.05
N CYS A 217 1.29 15.96 -4.54
CA CYS A 217 0.09 15.89 -5.36
C CYS A 217 -0.33 17.26 -5.93
N LEU A 218 -0.02 18.36 -5.23
CA LEU A 218 -0.24 19.70 -5.73
C LEU A 218 0.70 20.02 -6.89
N TYR A 219 2.01 19.80 -6.73
CA TYR A 219 3.00 20.12 -7.75
C TYR A 219 2.95 19.18 -8.96
N ALA A 220 2.52 17.92 -8.78
CA ALA A 220 2.30 16.98 -9.88
C ALA A 220 1.30 17.50 -10.94
N ARG A 221 0.42 18.45 -10.58
CA ARG A 221 -0.54 19.07 -11.51
C ARG A 221 0.13 19.84 -12.63
N TYR A 222 1.36 20.33 -12.41
CA TYR A 222 2.11 21.18 -13.34
C TYR A 222 3.10 20.39 -14.21
N GLN A 223 3.08 19.06 -14.16
CA GLN A 223 4.03 18.21 -14.90
C GLN A 223 3.90 18.26 -16.44
N ALA A 224 2.82 18.84 -16.95
CA ALA A 224 2.60 19.02 -18.38
C ALA A 224 3.40 20.20 -18.94
N SER A 225 3.52 21.27 -18.16
CA SER A 225 4.27 22.49 -18.51
C SER A 225 4.94 23.06 -17.25
N PRO A 226 6.03 22.43 -16.77
CA PRO A 226 6.69 22.85 -15.54
C PRO A 226 7.52 24.12 -15.75
N ARG A 227 7.62 24.91 -14.69
CA ARG A 227 8.25 26.23 -14.64
C ARG A 227 9.25 26.29 -13.50
N THR A 228 10.17 27.24 -13.54
CA THR A 228 11.20 27.41 -12.51
C THR A 228 10.60 27.59 -11.12
N SER A 229 9.48 28.31 -10.99
CA SER A 229 8.73 28.46 -9.73
C SER A 229 8.28 27.11 -9.15
N TYR A 230 7.65 26.26 -9.96
CA TYR A 230 7.21 24.92 -9.54
C TYR A 230 8.40 24.02 -9.20
N ARG A 231 9.50 24.10 -9.95
CA ARG A 231 10.73 23.35 -9.65
C ARG A 231 11.33 23.75 -8.31
N GLN A 232 11.39 25.05 -8.00
CA GLN A 232 11.84 25.54 -6.69
C GLN A 232 10.93 25.03 -5.56
N ALA A 233 9.63 24.96 -5.82
CA ALA A 233 8.66 24.45 -4.87
C ALA A 233 8.84 22.94 -4.60
N VAL A 234 9.16 22.15 -5.63
CA VAL A 234 9.55 20.73 -5.47
C VAL A 234 10.90 20.59 -4.75
N ASN A 235 11.87 21.48 -5.04
CA ASN A 235 13.15 21.51 -4.31
C ASN A 235 12.95 21.75 -2.82
N ARG A 236 11.93 22.53 -2.40
CA ARG A 236 11.57 22.67 -0.99
C ARG A 236 11.22 21.33 -0.34
N ILE A 237 10.49 20.44 -1.04
CA ILE A 237 10.17 19.10 -0.53
C ILE A 237 11.45 18.31 -0.29
N PHE A 238 12.39 18.32 -1.24
CA PHE A 238 13.68 17.67 -1.06
C PHE A 238 14.49 18.25 0.10
N ARG A 239 14.48 19.59 0.28
CA ARG A 239 15.11 20.23 1.44
C ARG A 239 14.50 19.78 2.77
N TYR A 240 13.19 19.52 2.79
CA TYR A 240 12.50 18.92 3.95
C TYR A 240 12.89 17.46 4.18
N LEU A 241 13.01 16.66 3.11
CA LEU A 241 13.51 15.29 3.20
C LEU A 241 14.96 15.22 3.69
N LYS A 242 15.80 16.19 3.31
CA LYS A 242 17.16 16.35 3.84
C LYS A 242 17.17 16.64 5.34
N PHE A 243 16.21 17.44 5.82
CA PHE A 243 16.03 17.69 7.26
C PHE A 243 15.54 16.45 8.01
N THR A 244 14.83 15.55 7.33
CA THR A 244 14.13 14.39 7.93
C THR A 244 14.39 13.07 7.19
N PRO A 245 15.65 12.65 6.98
CA PRO A 245 15.96 11.52 6.10
C PRO A 245 15.55 10.16 6.69
N GLU A 246 15.52 10.06 8.03
CA GLU A 246 15.28 8.83 8.77
C GLU A 246 13.83 8.69 9.26
N LEU A 247 12.91 9.59 8.88
CA LEU A 247 11.50 9.45 9.22
C LEU A 247 10.83 8.33 8.42
N GLY A 248 9.89 7.65 9.06
CA GLY A 248 9.05 6.61 8.48
C GLY A 248 7.78 6.43 9.31
N LEU A 249 6.99 5.42 8.98
CA LEU A 249 5.75 5.09 9.68
C LEU A 249 6.02 4.16 10.85
N TRP A 250 5.53 4.53 12.04
CA TRP A 250 5.57 3.73 13.24
C TRP A 250 4.21 3.07 13.50
N TYR A 251 4.24 1.77 13.76
CA TYR A 251 3.09 0.93 14.06
C TYR A 251 3.31 0.27 15.42
N SER A 252 2.65 0.78 16.46
CA SER A 252 2.82 0.27 17.82
C SER A 252 2.18 -1.11 17.99
N SER A 253 2.85 -2.00 18.73
CA SER A 253 2.33 -3.32 19.11
C SER A 253 1.14 -3.22 20.09
N GLY A 254 1.11 -2.19 20.94
CA GLY A 254 0.04 -1.95 21.92
C GLY A 254 -1.23 -1.31 21.36
N SER A 255 -1.39 -1.23 20.04
CA SER A 255 -2.55 -0.59 19.42
C SER A 255 -3.80 -1.46 19.48
N SER A 256 -4.91 -0.94 20.00
CA SER A 256 -6.20 -1.61 19.94
C SER A 256 -6.76 -1.65 18.51
N LEU A 257 -7.40 -2.75 18.11
CA LEU A 257 -8.01 -2.89 16.79
C LEU A 257 -9.38 -2.21 16.73
N PHE A 258 -9.41 -0.95 16.27
CA PHE A 258 -10.65 -0.26 15.89
C PHE A 258 -10.43 0.52 14.58
N LEU A 259 -11.39 0.58 13.67
CA LEU A 259 -11.23 1.31 12.41
C LEU A 259 -11.77 2.74 12.56
N ARG A 260 -11.02 3.77 12.13
CA ARG A 260 -11.49 5.17 12.05
C ARG A 260 -11.11 5.78 10.71
N GLY A 261 -11.96 6.66 10.19
CA GLY A 261 -11.68 7.40 8.95
C GLY A 261 -11.87 8.90 9.13
N PHE A 262 -10.89 9.69 8.74
CA PHE A 262 -10.95 11.15 8.64
C PHE A 262 -11.18 11.56 7.19
N SER A 263 -12.01 12.58 6.98
CA SER A 263 -12.24 13.15 5.66
C SER A 263 -12.34 14.67 5.74
N ASP A 264 -11.53 15.35 4.94
CA ASP A 264 -11.54 16.81 4.79
C ASP A 264 -11.54 17.20 3.31
N ALA A 265 -12.01 18.41 3.02
CA ALA A 265 -11.88 19.03 1.71
C ALA A 265 -11.66 20.54 1.84
N ASP A 266 -10.63 21.06 1.17
CA ASP A 266 -10.39 22.50 1.09
C ASP A 266 -11.52 23.22 0.32
N HIS A 267 -11.68 24.54 0.49
CA HIS A 267 -12.61 25.30 -0.34
C HIS A 267 -11.89 26.00 -1.49
N ALA A 268 -12.17 25.57 -2.73
CA ALA A 268 -11.63 26.21 -3.93
C ALA A 268 -10.11 26.43 -3.87
N GLY A 269 -9.37 25.46 -3.29
CA GLY A 269 -7.96 25.61 -2.99
C GLY A 269 -7.06 25.71 -4.23
N CYS A 270 -7.52 25.23 -5.39
CA CYS A 270 -6.82 25.50 -6.65
C CYS A 270 -7.19 26.88 -7.18
N ARG A 271 -6.21 27.79 -7.24
CA ARG A 271 -6.45 29.16 -7.73
C ARG A 271 -6.81 29.23 -9.22
N ILE A 272 -6.32 28.29 -10.01
CA ILE A 272 -6.52 28.25 -11.47
C ILE A 272 -7.96 27.89 -11.85
N ASP A 273 -8.47 26.76 -11.36
CA ASP A 273 -9.80 26.25 -11.75
C ASP A 273 -10.82 26.23 -10.60
N ARG A 274 -10.46 26.80 -9.45
CA ARG A 274 -11.28 26.87 -8.22
C ARG A 274 -11.80 25.51 -7.74
N LYS A 275 -11.16 24.41 -8.15
CA LYS A 275 -11.52 23.06 -7.68
C LYS A 275 -10.90 22.79 -6.31
N SER A 276 -11.67 22.09 -5.48
CA SER A 276 -11.26 21.69 -4.14
C SER A 276 -10.28 20.51 -4.15
N THR A 277 -9.45 20.37 -3.12
CA THR A 277 -8.64 19.18 -2.81
C THR A 277 -9.29 18.42 -1.66
N SER A 278 -9.56 17.13 -1.88
CA SER A 278 -10.04 16.19 -0.88
C SER A 278 -8.88 15.45 -0.23
N GLY A 279 -8.86 15.46 1.09
CA GLY A 279 -7.94 14.72 1.94
C GLY A 279 -8.69 13.61 2.68
N THR A 280 -8.15 12.40 2.67
CA THR A 280 -8.70 11.28 3.45
C THR A 280 -7.60 10.58 4.21
N CYS A 281 -7.90 10.14 5.42
CA CYS A 281 -7.00 9.43 6.29
C CYS A 281 -7.76 8.28 6.95
N GLN A 282 -7.20 7.08 7.00
CA GLN A 282 -7.80 5.92 7.64
C GLN A 282 -6.79 5.30 8.60
N LEU A 283 -7.22 5.12 9.85
CA LEU A 283 -6.44 4.50 10.91
C LEU A 283 -7.09 3.19 11.33
N LEU A 284 -6.24 2.21 11.59
CA LEU A 284 -6.62 1.02 12.35
C LEU A 284 -5.92 1.10 13.71
N GLY A 285 -6.70 1.32 14.76
CA GLY A 285 -6.22 1.74 16.07
C GLY A 285 -5.58 3.13 16.01
N THR A 286 -4.31 3.16 16.38
CA THR A 286 -3.40 4.30 16.25
C THR A 286 -2.54 4.22 14.98
N SER A 287 -2.56 3.09 14.28
CA SER A 287 -1.75 2.85 13.08
C SER A 287 -2.37 3.51 11.86
N PHE A 288 -1.58 4.28 11.13
CA PHE A 288 -2.00 4.97 9.92
C PHE A 288 -1.86 4.07 8.68
N VAL A 289 -2.98 3.70 8.06
CA VAL A 289 -3.00 2.59 7.08
C VAL A 289 -3.36 3.03 5.66
N SER A 290 -4.21 4.04 5.50
CA SER A 290 -4.56 4.50 4.15
C SER A 290 -4.76 6.01 4.10
N TRP A 291 -4.30 6.62 3.01
CA TRP A 291 -4.39 8.07 2.82
C TRP A 291 -4.57 8.46 1.37
N SER A 292 -5.13 9.65 1.16
CA SER A 292 -5.13 10.28 -0.14
C SER A 292 -5.23 11.80 -0.03
N SER A 293 -4.57 12.47 -0.98
CA SER A 293 -4.79 13.87 -1.30
C SER A 293 -5.10 13.96 -2.79
N ARG A 294 -6.31 14.43 -3.16
CA ARG A 294 -6.74 14.44 -4.57
C ARG A 294 -7.57 15.67 -4.89
N LYS A 295 -7.27 16.29 -6.04
CA LYS A 295 -8.11 17.34 -6.63
C LYS A 295 -9.48 16.76 -7.02
N GLN A 296 -10.55 17.47 -6.67
CA GLN A 296 -11.91 17.14 -7.08
C GLN A 296 -12.08 17.40 -8.58
N ALA A 297 -12.93 16.58 -9.24
CA ALA A 297 -13.16 16.70 -10.68
C ALA A 297 -14.00 17.95 -11.04
N SER A 298 -14.94 18.30 -10.15
CA SER A 298 -15.88 19.41 -10.30
C SER A 298 -15.62 20.51 -9.28
N VAL A 299 -15.87 21.76 -9.66
CA VAL A 299 -15.90 22.90 -8.74
C VAL A 299 -17.09 22.72 -7.78
N SER A 300 -16.84 22.92 -6.49
CA SER A 300 -17.87 22.85 -5.47
C SER A 300 -18.35 24.25 -5.09
N LEU A 301 -19.64 24.51 -5.31
CA LEU A 301 -20.28 25.79 -4.98
C LEU A 301 -20.54 25.98 -3.48
N SER A 302 -20.42 24.92 -2.67
CA SER A 302 -20.64 24.99 -1.22
C SER A 302 -19.68 24.11 -0.43
N THR A 303 -19.49 24.45 0.84
CA THR A 303 -18.76 23.65 1.82
C THR A 303 -19.35 22.25 1.98
N THR A 304 -20.67 22.15 1.98
CA THR A 304 -21.39 20.88 2.04
C THR A 304 -21.05 20.00 0.85
N LYS A 305 -21.15 20.52 -0.38
CA LYS A 305 -20.97 19.71 -1.60
C LYS A 305 -19.55 19.15 -1.75
N ARG A 306 -18.53 19.85 -1.26
CA ARG A 306 -17.13 19.35 -1.29
C ARG A 306 -16.90 18.26 -0.26
N VAL A 307 -17.46 18.41 0.94
CA VAL A 307 -17.32 17.44 2.03
C VAL A 307 -18.09 16.17 1.66
N HIS A 308 -19.29 16.29 1.12
CA HIS A 308 -20.03 15.17 0.53
C HIS A 308 -19.27 14.49 -0.60
N SER A 309 -18.63 15.25 -1.49
CA SER A 309 -17.82 14.69 -2.57
C SER A 309 -16.56 13.96 -2.08
N CYS A 310 -15.95 14.44 -0.99
CA CYS A 310 -14.86 13.73 -0.31
C CYS A 310 -15.41 12.46 0.35
N ALA A 311 -16.56 12.59 1.01
CA ALA A 311 -17.17 11.55 1.80
C ALA A 311 -17.62 10.36 0.94
N SER A 312 -18.32 10.65 -0.15
CA SER A 312 -18.93 9.68 -1.05
C SER A 312 -17.94 8.99 -1.97
N ARG A 313 -16.67 9.45 -2.03
CA ARG A 313 -15.71 8.99 -3.02
C ARG A 313 -15.25 7.57 -2.67
N ARG A 314 -16.03 6.60 -3.18
CA ARG A 314 -15.82 5.13 -3.16
C ARG A 314 -15.09 4.68 -1.90
N SER A 315 -15.86 4.73 -0.82
CA SER A 315 -15.64 4.22 0.52
C SER A 315 -14.44 3.27 0.71
N ARG A 316 -13.22 3.82 0.69
CA ARG A 316 -12.03 3.09 1.16
C ARG A 316 -12.28 2.50 2.54
N LEU A 317 -12.97 3.23 3.40
CA LEU A 317 -13.38 2.78 4.72
C LEU A 317 -14.27 1.53 4.69
N LEU A 318 -15.27 1.46 3.79
CA LEU A 318 -16.11 0.27 3.66
C LEU A 318 -15.37 -0.89 2.99
N TRP A 319 -14.50 -0.60 2.02
CA TRP A 319 -13.62 -1.61 1.44
C TRP A 319 -12.66 -2.19 2.48
N MET A 320 -12.11 -1.35 3.37
CA MET A 320 -11.32 -1.80 4.51
C MET A 320 -12.18 -2.62 5.48
N LYS A 321 -13.41 -2.19 5.81
CA LYS A 321 -14.35 -2.99 6.62
C LYS A 321 -14.56 -4.39 6.04
N ALA A 322 -14.84 -4.47 4.74
CA ALA A 322 -15.05 -5.73 4.04
C ALA A 322 -13.78 -6.59 4.05
N THR A 323 -12.63 -6.01 3.71
CA THR A 323 -11.34 -6.72 3.67
C THR A 323 -10.93 -7.22 5.05
N LEU A 324 -11.17 -6.44 6.10
CA LEU A 324 -10.92 -6.85 7.47
C LEU A 324 -11.90 -7.93 7.93
N SER A 325 -13.15 -7.88 7.47
CA SER A 325 -14.14 -8.93 7.70
C SER A 325 -13.72 -10.24 7.04
N ASP A 326 -13.14 -10.16 5.84
CA ASP A 326 -12.53 -11.31 5.18
C ASP A 326 -11.44 -11.89 6.07
N PHE A 327 -10.58 -11.08 6.70
CA PHE A 327 -9.57 -11.54 7.66
C PHE A 327 -10.14 -12.11 8.98
N GLY A 328 -11.46 -12.17 9.14
CA GLY A 328 -12.12 -12.61 10.37
C GLY A 328 -12.27 -11.52 11.43
N LEU A 329 -11.87 -10.28 11.15
CA LEU A 329 -12.00 -9.14 12.05
C LEU A 329 -13.33 -8.42 11.80
N ARG A 330 -14.27 -8.56 12.74
CA ARG A 330 -15.57 -7.90 12.64
C ARG A 330 -15.55 -6.58 13.39
N PHE A 331 -15.90 -5.53 12.66
CA PHE A 331 -16.10 -4.19 13.21
C PHE A 331 -17.58 -3.83 13.14
N GLY A 332 -18.09 -3.24 14.21
CA GLY A 332 -19.44 -2.68 14.24
C GLY A 332 -19.54 -1.39 13.42
N LYS A 333 -20.23 -0.40 13.97
CA LYS A 333 -20.36 0.92 13.34
C LYS A 333 -18.99 1.62 13.31
N ILE A 334 -18.52 2.01 12.13
CA ILE A 334 -17.19 2.63 11.99
C ILE A 334 -17.32 4.14 12.13
N PRO A 335 -16.65 4.78 13.11
CA PRO A 335 -16.63 6.23 13.21
C PRO A 335 -15.87 6.85 12.02
N ARG A 336 -16.60 7.68 11.28
CA ARG A 336 -16.10 8.57 10.26
C ARG A 336 -16.14 9.99 10.78
N LEU A 337 -14.94 10.50 11.01
CA LEU A 337 -14.65 11.80 11.55
C LEU A 337 -14.62 12.81 10.40
N VAL A 338 -15.55 13.77 10.43
CA VAL A 338 -15.69 14.76 9.36
C VAL A 338 -15.78 16.17 9.92
N ASP A 339 -15.20 17.10 9.16
CA ASP A 339 -15.12 18.50 9.53
C ASP A 339 -16.48 19.23 9.50
N SER A 340 -17.40 18.81 8.63
CA SER A 340 -18.69 19.51 8.50
C SER A 340 -19.84 18.68 9.04
N THR A 341 -20.65 19.33 9.89
CA THR A 341 -21.96 18.83 10.31
C THR A 341 -22.96 18.69 9.16
N SER A 342 -22.62 19.18 7.97
CA SER A 342 -23.51 19.10 6.80
C SER A 342 -23.66 17.70 6.19
N LEU A 343 -22.91 16.71 6.70
CA LEU A 343 -23.10 15.29 6.38
C LEU A 343 -24.12 14.59 7.28
N PHE A 344 -24.45 15.15 8.45
CA PHE A 344 -25.43 14.53 9.33
C PHE A 344 -26.78 14.44 8.62
N PRO A 345 -27.48 13.30 8.70
CA PRO A 345 -28.83 13.18 8.16
C PRO A 345 -29.75 14.12 8.94
N LYS A 346 -30.06 15.29 8.37
CA LYS A 346 -31.14 16.15 8.82
C LYS A 346 -32.43 15.74 8.09
N ASN A 347 -33.57 16.07 8.69
CA ASN A 347 -34.94 15.71 8.29
C ASN A 347 -35.16 15.66 6.76
N PRO A 348 -35.97 14.70 6.24
CA PRO A 348 -36.10 14.39 4.81
C PRO A 348 -36.74 15.51 3.97
N VAL A 349 -37.22 16.57 4.60
CA VAL A 349 -37.86 17.71 3.94
C VAL A 349 -36.82 18.80 3.71
N LEU A 350 -35.94 18.67 2.71
CA LEU A 350 -35.27 19.82 2.11
C LEU A 350 -34.70 19.50 0.72
N HIS A 351 -35.55 19.80 -0.26
CA HIS A 351 -35.27 20.32 -1.60
C HIS A 351 -34.70 19.38 -2.66
N SER A 352 -35.56 19.19 -3.67
CA SER A 352 -35.23 18.82 -5.03
C SER A 352 -34.11 19.69 -5.62
N ARG A 353 -33.23 19.06 -6.41
CA ARG A 353 -32.30 19.61 -7.42
C ARG A 353 -30.81 19.58 -7.06
N THR A 354 -30.17 18.40 -7.18
CA THR A 354 -29.07 18.16 -8.15
C THR A 354 -28.70 16.67 -8.21
N LYS A 355 -28.97 15.99 -9.34
CA LYS A 355 -28.79 14.52 -9.52
C LYS A 355 -27.44 13.95 -9.06
N HIS A 356 -26.33 14.71 -9.18
CA HIS A 356 -24.99 14.22 -8.80
C HIS A 356 -24.63 14.42 -7.33
N ILE A 357 -25.30 15.34 -6.64
CA ILE A 357 -25.24 15.46 -5.18
C ILE A 357 -26.10 14.35 -4.57
N ASP A 358 -27.24 14.07 -5.20
CA ASP A 358 -28.21 13.05 -4.80
C ASP A 358 -27.56 11.67 -4.58
N VAL A 359 -26.88 11.13 -5.60
CA VAL A 359 -26.27 9.78 -5.50
C VAL A 359 -25.20 9.70 -4.41
N ARG A 360 -24.38 10.75 -4.25
CA ARG A 360 -23.28 10.81 -3.27
C ARG A 360 -23.78 10.98 -1.84
N PHE A 361 -24.83 11.78 -1.69
CA PHE A 361 -25.57 12.00 -0.46
C PHE A 361 -26.28 10.71 -0.02
N HIS A 362 -27.06 10.12 -0.93
CA HIS A 362 -27.76 8.85 -0.70
C HIS A 362 -26.79 7.73 -0.34
N PHE A 363 -25.62 7.62 -0.97
CA PHE A 363 -24.63 6.62 -0.62
C PHE A 363 -24.14 6.75 0.84
N SER A 364 -23.80 7.95 1.28
CA SER A 364 -23.30 8.16 2.66
C SER A 364 -24.43 7.96 3.69
N ARG A 365 -25.65 8.37 3.34
CA ARG A 365 -26.84 8.22 4.18
C ARG A 365 -27.26 6.75 4.31
N ASP A 366 -27.32 6.02 3.21
CA ASP A 366 -27.67 4.59 3.16
C ASP A 366 -26.75 3.77 4.08
N HIS A 367 -25.44 4.02 4.04
CA HIS A 367 -24.49 3.37 4.94
C HIS A 367 -24.53 3.87 6.39
N TYR A 368 -25.04 5.09 6.64
CA TYR A 368 -25.31 5.55 8.00
C TYR A 368 -26.55 4.84 8.57
N GLU A 369 -27.64 4.77 7.80
CA GLU A 369 -28.90 4.12 8.17
C GLU A 369 -28.73 2.60 8.35
N LYS A 370 -27.90 1.95 7.53
CA LYS A 370 -27.50 0.54 7.68
C LYS A 370 -26.61 0.26 8.90
N GLY A 371 -26.15 1.30 9.60
CA GLY A 371 -25.23 1.14 10.73
C GLY A 371 -23.80 0.79 10.33
N ASP A 372 -23.40 1.01 9.07
CA ASP A 372 -22.03 0.75 8.63
C ASP A 372 -21.06 1.84 9.07
N ILE A 373 -21.50 3.09 9.04
CA ILE A 373 -20.69 4.27 9.33
C ILE A 373 -21.40 5.13 10.38
N ASP A 374 -20.64 5.62 11.35
CA ASP A 374 -21.07 6.72 12.22
C ASP A 374 -20.45 8.03 11.76
N LEU A 375 -21.24 9.09 11.66
CA LEU A 375 -20.70 10.40 11.34
C LEU A 375 -20.42 11.11 12.67
N VAL A 376 -19.17 11.51 12.88
CA VAL A 376 -18.75 12.21 14.10
C VAL A 376 -18.09 13.51 13.69
N HIS A 377 -18.57 14.62 14.26
CA HIS A 377 -17.99 15.94 14.00
C HIS A 377 -16.68 16.08 14.78
N VAL A 378 -15.65 16.63 14.14
CA VAL A 378 -14.34 16.87 14.78
C VAL A 378 -14.02 18.35 14.79
N ALA A 379 -13.66 18.86 15.98
CA ALA A 379 -13.20 20.22 16.17
C ALA A 379 -11.91 20.52 15.37
N SER A 380 -11.71 21.78 15.02
CA SER A 380 -10.62 22.26 14.14
C SER A 380 -9.22 21.76 14.48
N GLU A 381 -8.96 21.51 15.76
CA GLU A 381 -7.63 21.15 16.25
C GLU A 381 -7.25 19.68 16.01
N ASN A 382 -8.23 18.79 15.86
CA ASN A 382 -8.04 17.34 15.72
C ASN A 382 -8.23 16.85 14.27
N ARG A 383 -8.07 17.75 13.29
CA ARG A 383 -8.27 17.46 11.87
C ARG A 383 -7.03 16.81 11.25
N LEU A 384 -6.84 15.52 11.48
CA LEU A 384 -5.77 14.74 10.84
C LEU A 384 -5.73 14.87 9.31
N ALA A 385 -6.89 15.11 8.69
CA ALA A 385 -6.98 15.25 7.24
C ALA A 385 -6.46 16.60 6.70
N ASP A 386 -6.25 17.61 7.55
CA ASP A 386 -5.78 18.94 7.13
C ASP A 386 -4.40 18.89 6.46
N ILE A 387 -3.52 18.00 6.94
CA ILE A 387 -2.19 17.77 6.34
C ILE A 387 -2.27 17.30 4.88
N PHE A 388 -3.44 16.80 4.44
CA PHE A 388 -3.69 16.34 3.08
C PHE A 388 -4.44 17.34 2.20
N THR A 389 -4.87 18.49 2.73
CA THR A 389 -5.71 19.47 2.01
C THR A 389 -5.10 20.86 1.89
N LYS A 390 -4.20 21.24 2.79
CA LYS A 390 -3.62 22.60 2.82
C LYS A 390 -2.19 22.62 3.35
N PRO A 391 -1.41 23.66 3.02
CA PRO A 391 -0.14 23.90 3.71
C PRO A 391 -0.40 24.29 5.17
N LEU A 392 0.51 23.90 6.06
CA LEU A 392 0.39 24.09 7.50
C LEU A 392 1.61 24.82 8.04
N GLU A 393 1.40 25.59 9.10
CA GLU A 393 2.49 26.17 9.90
C GLU A 393 3.28 25.06 10.59
N PHE A 394 4.54 25.35 10.92
CA PHE A 394 5.47 24.37 11.45
C PHE A 394 4.93 23.59 12.66
N GLY A 395 4.36 24.28 13.66
CA GLY A 395 3.81 23.64 14.85
C GLY A 395 2.68 22.66 14.55
N ALA A 396 1.69 23.09 13.77
CA ALA A 396 0.56 22.25 13.35
C ALA A 396 1.03 21.08 12.47
N PHE A 397 1.96 21.33 11.55
CA PHE A 397 2.52 20.29 10.66
C PHE A 397 3.24 19.20 11.46
N VAL A 398 4.12 19.58 12.40
CA VAL A 398 4.86 18.61 13.22
C VAL A 398 3.94 17.81 14.12
N ARG A 399 2.92 18.45 14.72
CA ARG A 399 1.90 17.77 15.54
C ARG A 399 1.16 16.72 14.71
N LEU A 400 0.55 17.13 13.60
CA LEU A 400 -0.22 16.21 12.75
C LEU A 400 0.65 15.10 12.15
N ARG A 401 1.89 15.41 11.74
CA ARG A 401 2.86 14.39 11.31
C ARG A 401 3.12 13.34 12.41
N GLY A 402 3.27 13.79 13.66
CA GLY A 402 3.42 12.90 14.81
C GLY A 402 2.19 12.03 15.05
N GLU A 403 0.99 12.60 14.95
CA GLU A 403 -0.27 11.84 15.08
C GLU A 403 -0.53 10.85 13.94
N LEU A 404 0.03 11.10 12.74
CA LEU A 404 0.07 10.11 11.65
C LEU A 404 1.05 8.96 11.91
N GLY A 405 1.82 9.01 12.99
CA GLY A 405 2.89 8.04 13.27
C GLY A 405 4.13 8.22 12.39
N VAL A 406 4.31 9.38 11.73
CA VAL A 406 5.52 9.66 10.95
C VAL A 406 6.60 10.20 11.87
N THR A 407 7.44 9.30 12.38
CA THR A 407 8.47 9.60 13.39
C THR A 407 9.80 8.98 13.02
N GLY A 408 10.85 9.29 13.79
CA GLY A 408 12.08 8.51 13.75
C GLY A 408 11.87 7.15 14.42
N TRP A 409 12.85 6.25 14.26
CA TRP A 409 12.90 5.00 15.00
C TRP A 409 12.95 5.29 16.51
N ARG A 410 11.95 4.80 17.24
CA ARG A 410 11.86 4.87 18.70
C ARG A 410 12.17 3.48 19.22
N CYS A 411 13.41 3.23 19.60
CA CYS A 411 13.74 2.08 20.43
C CYS A 411 14.81 2.55 21.40
N VAL A 412 14.57 2.31 22.69
CA VAL A 412 15.57 2.54 23.73
C VAL A 412 16.71 1.54 23.49
N ASP A 413 17.95 2.04 23.51
CA ASP A 413 19.16 1.23 23.37
C ASP A 413 19.15 0.09 24.40
N ASN A 414 19.08 -1.16 23.92
CA ASN A 414 19.72 -2.36 24.48
C ASN A 414 19.28 -3.70 23.87
N ALA A 415 18.53 -3.71 22.77
CA ALA A 415 18.28 -4.98 22.08
C ALA A 415 18.16 -4.78 20.56
N LEU A 416 19.32 -4.78 19.87
CA LEU A 416 19.37 -5.26 18.49
C LEU A 416 19.09 -6.76 18.54
N ILE A 417 17.84 -7.17 18.73
CA ILE A 417 17.45 -8.57 18.56
C ILE A 417 17.54 -8.85 17.06
N LYS A 418 18.67 -9.39 16.61
CA LYS A 418 18.79 -10.04 15.30
C LYS A 418 18.01 -11.35 15.38
N GLY A 419 16.70 -11.22 15.26
CA GLY A 419 15.72 -12.29 15.43
C GLY A 419 14.50 -11.74 16.16
N GLU A 420 13.32 -12.25 15.88
CA GLU A 420 12.26 -12.36 16.90
C GLU A 420 11.68 -11.03 17.44
N ILE A 421 10.61 -10.54 16.79
CA ILE A 421 9.24 -10.47 17.37
C ILE A 421 8.33 -9.60 16.47
N GLU A 422 7.21 -10.24 16.11
CA GLU A 422 5.82 -9.78 15.88
C GLU A 422 5.51 -8.43 15.21
N SER A 423 4.61 -8.51 14.22
CA SER A 423 3.50 -7.57 14.11
C SER A 423 2.49 -8.05 13.05
N GLN A 424 1.28 -8.41 13.50
CA GLN A 424 0.10 -8.64 12.64
C GLN A 424 -0.14 -7.46 11.67
N TRP A 425 0.32 -6.26 12.06
CA TRP A 425 0.10 -5.02 11.36
C TRP A 425 0.81 -4.93 10.03
N ILE A 426 2.04 -5.43 9.88
CA ILE A 426 2.81 -5.28 8.62
C ILE A 426 2.08 -5.93 7.46
N SER A 427 1.56 -7.13 7.72
CA SER A 427 0.82 -7.88 6.71
C SER A 427 -0.51 -7.18 6.45
N LEU A 428 -1.25 -6.81 7.48
CA LEU A 428 -2.50 -6.07 7.31
C LEU A 428 -2.32 -4.76 6.54
N ILE A 429 -1.27 -3.99 6.85
CA ILE A 429 -0.95 -2.70 6.22
C ILE A 429 -0.48 -2.91 4.79
N ALA A 430 0.41 -3.87 4.52
CA ALA A 430 0.84 -4.17 3.16
C ALA A 430 -0.27 -4.76 2.29
N LEU A 431 -1.36 -5.24 2.90
CA LEU A 431 -2.58 -5.70 2.22
C LEU A 431 -3.63 -4.59 2.06
N LEU A 432 -3.54 -3.52 2.85
CA LEU A 432 -4.48 -2.38 2.88
C LEU A 432 -3.94 -1.12 2.18
N VAL A 433 -2.62 -1.01 2.01
CA VAL A 433 -1.89 -0.01 1.18
C VAL A 433 -1.74 -0.55 -0.23
#